data_AF-A0A9D7D0W3-F1
#
_entry.id   AF-A0A9D7D0W3-F1
#
_cell.length_a   1.000
_cell.length_b   1.000
_cell.length_c   1.000
_cell.angle_alpha   90.00
_cell.angle_beta   90.00
_cell.angle_gamma   90.00
#
_symmetry.space_group_name_H-M   'P 1'
#
loop_
_entity.id
_entity.type
_entity.pdbx_description
1 polymer ?
#
loop_
_entity_poly.entity_id
_entity_poly.type
_entity_poly.pdbx_seq_one_letter_code
_entity_poly.pdbx_strand_id
1 'polypeptide(L)'
;MPLDPLRFLSQLHGHLGWLAAAALVHPAVVLRKAGRRAPWAITLSTALVTAASSAGALLYGPYRETVKPSLFRVAPTVGWMFERKEHLAFGATALAWAGALAMVAARRGPPESRAHLAKASWVAFVASAAFALTSALLGTWVASVEGFCR
;
A
#
# COMPACT_ATOMS: atom_id res chain seq x y z
N MET A 1 0.99 -20.68 24.20
CA MET A 1 1.99 -19.59 24.19
C MET A 1 1.25 -18.29 24.44
N PRO A 2 1.72 -17.40 25.33
CA PRO A 2 1.10 -16.10 25.51
C PRO A 2 1.09 -15.36 24.17
N LEU A 3 -0.04 -14.74 23.84
CA LEU A 3 -0.18 -13.92 22.63
C LEU A 3 0.75 -12.71 22.79
N ASP A 4 1.80 -12.62 21.97
CA ASP A 4 2.58 -11.40 21.82
C ASP A 4 1.81 -10.46 20.86
N PRO A 5 1.21 -9.36 21.36
CA PRO A 5 0.38 -8.48 20.56
C PRO A 5 1.17 -7.85 19.39
N LEU A 6 2.46 -7.57 19.57
CA LEU A 6 3.29 -6.97 18.53
C LEU A 6 3.54 -7.94 17.39
N ARG A 7 3.82 -9.21 17.71
CA ARG A 7 4.00 -10.25 16.70
C ARG A 7 2.72 -10.51 15.91
N PHE A 8 1.58 -10.57 16.60
CA PHE A 8 0.27 -10.73 15.94
C PHE A 8 -0.03 -9.54 15.02
N LEU A 9 0.15 -8.30 15.49
CA LEU A 9 -0.07 -7.10 14.69
C LEU A 9 0.88 -7.03 13.49
N SER A 10 2.14 -7.44 13.64
CA SER A 10 3.11 -7.51 12.54
C SER A 10 2.67 -8.50 11.45
N GLN A 11 2.18 -9.68 11.84
CA GLN A 11 1.66 -10.67 10.89
C GLN A 11 0.40 -10.16 10.18
N LEU A 12 -0.53 -9.59 10.95
CA LEU A 12 -1.76 -9.00 10.42
C LEU A 12 -1.45 -7.87 9.43
N HIS A 13 -0.52 -6.96 9.76
CA HIS A 13 -0.08 -5.89 8.87
C HIS A 13 0.50 -6.44 7.57
N GLY A 14 1.33 -7.50 7.63
CA GLY A 14 1.87 -8.15 6.44
C GLY A 14 0.78 -8.72 5.52
N HIS A 15 -0.23 -9.41 6.09
CA HIS A 15 -1.37 -9.92 5.32
C HIS A 15 -2.25 -8.79 4.76
N LEU A 16 -2.50 -7.75 5.55
CA LEU A 16 -3.23 -6.57 5.09
C LEU A 16 -2.50 -5.85 3.95
N GLY A 17 -1.18 -5.81 3.97
CA GLY A 17 -0.37 -5.25 2.89
C GLY A 17 -0.57 -5.98 1.57
N TRP A 18 -0.50 -7.32 1.58
CA TRP A 18 -0.78 -8.13 0.39
C TRP A 18 -2.23 -8.02 -0.08
N LEU A 19 -3.18 -8.01 0.86
CA LEU A 19 -4.60 -7.84 0.55
C LEU A 19 -4.87 -6.46 -0.09
N ALA A 20 -4.25 -5.40 0.42
CA ALA A 20 -4.34 -4.05 -0.15
C ALA A 20 -3.72 -3.98 -1.55
N ALA A 21 -2.54 -4.59 -1.75
CA ALA A 21 -1.88 -4.64 -3.05
C ALA A 21 -2.75 -5.36 -4.09
N ALA A 22 -3.32 -6.52 -3.73
CA ALA A 22 -4.24 -7.27 -4.59
C ALA A 22 -5.52 -6.47 -4.89
N ALA A 23 -6.09 -5.82 -3.87
CA ALA A 23 -7.28 -4.99 -4.05
C ALA A 23 -7.01 -3.84 -5.02
N LEU A 24 -5.89 -3.13 -4.90
CA LEU A 24 -5.52 -2.00 -5.77
C LEU A 24 -5.31 -2.36 -7.24
N VAL A 25 -4.92 -3.61 -7.53
CA VAL A 25 -4.86 -4.10 -8.93
C VAL A 25 -6.25 -4.09 -9.57
N HIS A 26 -7.31 -4.31 -8.80
CA HIS A 26 -8.67 -4.38 -9.33
C HIS A 26 -9.16 -3.05 -9.98
N PRO A 27 -9.12 -1.87 -9.32
CA PRO A 27 -9.41 -0.61 -10.00
C PRO A 27 -8.40 -0.27 -11.10
N ALA A 28 -7.12 -0.67 -10.99
CA ALA A 28 -6.13 -0.47 -12.05
C ALA A 28 -6.52 -1.21 -13.37
N VAL A 29 -7.12 -2.39 -13.25
CA VAL A 29 -7.62 -3.17 -14.40
C VAL A 29 -8.98 -2.68 -14.87
N VAL A 30 -9.95 -2.50 -13.97
CA VAL A 30 -11.34 -2.19 -14.34
C VAL A 30 -11.50 -0.78 -14.91
N LEU A 31 -10.71 0.19 -14.42
CA LEU A 31 -10.76 1.57 -14.91
C LEU A 31 -9.99 1.80 -16.21
N ARG A 32 -9.32 0.77 -16.76
CA ARG A 32 -8.62 0.85 -18.06
C ARG A 32 -9.56 1.23 -19.21
N LYS A 33 -10.82 0.79 -19.15
CA LYS A 33 -11.84 1.14 -20.16
C LYS A 33 -12.59 2.40 -19.73
N ALA A 34 -12.48 3.45 -20.55
CA ALA A 34 -13.22 4.69 -20.34
C ALA A 34 -14.73 4.42 -20.17
N GLY A 35 -15.35 5.09 -19.19
CA GLY A 35 -16.78 4.96 -18.88
C GLY A 35 -17.15 3.85 -17.90
N ARG A 36 -16.25 2.90 -17.57
CA ARG A 36 -16.53 1.92 -16.52
C ARG A 36 -16.54 2.55 -15.14
N ARG A 37 -17.55 2.18 -14.35
CA ARG A 37 -17.74 2.62 -12.97
C ARG A 37 -17.53 1.43 -12.05
N ALA A 38 -16.62 1.56 -11.11
CA ALA A 38 -16.34 0.52 -10.11
C ALA A 38 -16.25 1.13 -8.71
N PRO A 39 -17.34 1.72 -8.18
CA PRO A 39 -17.32 2.41 -6.88
C PRO A 39 -16.82 1.47 -5.77
N TRP A 40 -17.28 0.23 -5.73
CA TRP A 40 -16.84 -0.74 -4.74
C TRP A 40 -15.36 -1.09 -4.87
N ALA A 41 -14.84 -1.24 -6.09
CA ALA A 41 -13.41 -1.48 -6.30
C ALA A 41 -12.56 -0.34 -5.74
N ILE A 42 -12.95 0.90 -6.03
CA ILE A 42 -12.25 2.11 -5.57
C ILE A 42 -12.32 2.22 -4.05
N THR A 43 -13.53 2.16 -3.48
CA THR A 43 -13.75 2.33 -2.03
C THR A 43 -13.05 1.24 -1.24
N LEU A 44 -13.22 -0.04 -1.62
CA LEU A 44 -12.63 -1.16 -0.89
C LEU A 44 -11.10 -1.13 -0.96
N SER A 45 -10.53 -0.87 -2.15
CA SER A 45 -9.07 -0.79 -2.29
C SER A 45 -8.47 0.37 -1.49
N THR A 46 -9.13 1.54 -1.51
CA THR A 46 -8.70 2.73 -0.76
C THR A 46 -8.81 2.49 0.75
N ALA A 47 -9.88 1.84 1.20
CA ALA A 47 -10.07 1.47 2.61
C ALA A 47 -9.01 0.47 3.08
N LEU A 48 -8.74 -0.58 2.28
CA LEU A 48 -7.74 -1.60 2.61
C LEU A 48 -6.33 -1.03 2.67
N VAL A 49 -5.90 -0.22 1.70
CA VAL A 49 -4.57 0.39 1.71
C VAL A 49 -4.41 1.41 2.85
N THR A 50 -5.49 2.12 3.20
CA THR A 50 -5.52 3.01 4.37
C THR A 50 -5.38 2.20 5.66
N ALA A 51 -6.15 1.11 5.82
CA ALA A 51 -6.05 0.24 6.99
C ALA A 51 -4.66 -0.39 7.13
N ALA A 52 -4.07 -0.86 6.03
CA ALA A 52 -2.70 -1.39 6.02
C ALA A 52 -1.68 -0.33 6.42
N SER A 53 -1.81 0.90 5.91
CA SER A 53 -0.91 2.02 6.25
C SER A 53 -1.06 2.47 7.70
N SER A 54 -2.28 2.55 8.21
CA SER A 54 -2.54 2.87 9.61
C SER A 54 -1.95 1.79 10.54
N ALA A 55 -2.11 0.51 10.20
CA ALA A 55 -1.47 -0.58 10.94
C ALA A 55 0.07 -0.47 10.92
N GLY A 56 0.66 -0.10 9.77
CA GLY A 56 2.09 0.14 9.65
C GLY A 56 2.57 1.31 10.51
N ALA A 57 1.82 2.41 10.53
CA ALA A 57 2.12 3.58 11.36
C ALA A 57 2.07 3.27 12.85
N LEU A 58 1.11 2.46 13.30
CA LEU A 58 1.02 2.00 14.69
C LEU A 58 2.20 1.12 15.10
N LEU A 59 2.73 0.32 14.16
CA LEU A 59 3.88 -0.54 14.39
C LEU A 59 5.23 0.19 14.31
N TYR A 60 5.26 1.37 13.69
CA TYR A 60 6.50 2.04 13.28
C TYR A 60 7.49 2.26 14.43
N GLY A 61 7.03 2.76 15.59
CA GLY A 61 7.90 3.03 16.74
C GLY A 61 8.64 1.77 17.23
N PRO A 62 7.91 0.75 17.71
CA PRO A 62 8.53 -0.51 18.16
C PRO A 62 9.40 -1.18 17.11
N TYR A 63 8.98 -1.16 15.83
CA TYR A 63 9.75 -1.77 14.73
C TYR A 63 11.07 -1.04 14.48
N ARG A 64 11.04 0.29 14.51
CA ARG A 64 12.23 1.12 14.26
C ARG A 64 13.27 1.00 15.37
N GLU A 65 12.84 0.80 16.60
CA GLU A 65 13.74 0.66 17.75
C GLU A 65 14.42 -0.71 17.80
N THR A 66 13.74 -1.75 17.35
CA THR A 66 14.21 -3.14 17.51
C THR A 66 14.75 -3.76 16.22
N VAL A 67 14.00 -3.65 15.12
CA VAL A 67 14.27 -4.36 13.86
C VAL A 67 15.26 -3.59 12.99
N LYS A 68 15.16 -2.26 12.96
CA LYS A 68 16.05 -1.45 12.10
C LYS A 68 17.53 -1.58 12.48
N PRO A 69 17.95 -1.43 13.75
CA PRO A 69 19.37 -1.53 14.10
C PRO A 69 19.97 -2.91 13.80
N SER A 70 19.20 -3.99 14.00
CA SER A 70 19.68 -5.35 13.72
C SER A 70 19.82 -5.59 12.21
N LEU A 71 18.85 -5.18 11.40
CA LEU A 71 18.93 -5.27 9.93
C LEU A 71 20.14 -4.53 9.37
N PHE A 72 20.41 -3.31 9.85
CA PHE A 72 21.55 -2.52 9.37
C PHE A 72 22.90 -3.11 9.78
N ARG A 73 22.99 -3.87 10.88
CA ARG A 73 24.23 -4.56 11.28
C ARG A 73 24.50 -5.78 10.41
N VAL A 74 23.47 -6.56 10.08
CA VAL A 74 23.64 -7.84 9.35
C VAL A 74 23.63 -7.64 7.84
N ALA A 75 22.71 -6.81 7.32
CA ALA A 75 22.50 -6.60 5.89
C ALA A 75 22.07 -5.14 5.61
N PRO A 76 23.03 -4.18 5.51
CA PRO A 76 22.74 -2.76 5.30
C PRO A 76 21.86 -2.48 4.08
N THR A 77 22.05 -3.25 2.99
CA THR A 77 21.24 -3.13 1.78
C THR A 77 19.76 -3.43 2.04
N VAL A 78 19.46 -4.46 2.84
CA VAL A 78 18.11 -4.82 3.28
C VAL A 78 17.53 -3.74 4.20
N GLY A 79 18.35 -3.17 5.09
CA GLY A 79 17.98 -2.01 5.90
C GLY A 79 17.55 -0.81 5.06
N TRP A 80 18.26 -0.48 3.98
CA TRP A 80 17.84 0.59 3.06
C TRP A 80 16.55 0.27 2.30
N MET A 81 16.34 -0.99 1.92
CA MET A 81 15.09 -1.42 1.29
C MET A 81 13.90 -1.34 2.25
N PHE A 82 14.13 -1.63 3.53
CA PHE A 82 13.14 -1.46 4.59
C PHE A 82 12.67 0.00 4.68
N GLU A 83 13.57 0.98 4.67
CA GLU A 83 13.17 2.40 4.70
C GLU A 83 12.41 2.82 3.44
N ARG A 84 12.82 2.32 2.26
CA ARG A 84 12.17 2.65 0.99
C ARG A 84 10.75 2.10 0.90
N LYS A 85 10.48 0.93 1.47
CA LYS A 85 9.14 0.32 1.41
C LYS A 85 8.09 1.18 2.12
N GLU A 86 8.47 1.92 3.16
CA GLU A 86 7.58 2.81 3.91
C GLU A 86 7.15 4.01 3.06
N HIS A 87 8.10 4.62 2.35
CA HIS A 87 7.82 5.70 1.41
C HIS A 87 6.92 5.23 0.26
N LEU A 88 7.16 4.01 -0.24
CA LEU A 88 6.31 3.39 -1.25
C LEU A 88 4.89 3.12 -0.71
N ALA A 89 4.75 2.60 0.51
CA ALA A 89 3.44 2.37 1.13
C ALA A 89 2.68 3.68 1.32
N PHE A 90 3.36 4.73 1.80
CA PHE A 90 2.77 6.07 1.92
C PHE A 90 2.34 6.60 0.56
N GLY A 91 3.21 6.51 -0.45
CA GLY A 91 2.90 6.92 -1.82
C GLY A 91 1.72 6.14 -2.40
N ALA A 92 1.62 4.83 -2.14
CA ALA A 92 0.49 4.01 -2.57
C ALA A 92 -0.83 4.53 -1.98
N THR A 93 -0.86 4.86 -0.69
CA THR A 93 -2.05 5.41 -0.03
C THR A 93 -2.41 6.79 -0.53
N ALA A 94 -1.43 7.69 -0.67
CA ALA A 94 -1.66 9.02 -1.23
C ALA A 94 -2.24 8.96 -2.65
N LEU A 95 -1.67 8.10 -3.51
CA LEU A 95 -2.14 7.88 -4.87
C LEU A 95 -3.53 7.24 -4.93
N ALA A 96 -3.84 6.28 -4.04
CA ALA A 96 -5.17 5.68 -3.96
C ALA A 96 -6.24 6.74 -3.62
N TRP A 97 -5.95 7.60 -2.65
CA TRP A 97 -6.84 8.72 -2.30
C TRP A 97 -6.96 9.74 -3.44
N ALA A 98 -5.85 10.12 -4.08
CA ALA A 98 -5.89 11.00 -5.25
C ALA A 98 -6.76 10.39 -6.38
N GLY A 99 -6.62 9.08 -6.63
CA GLY A 99 -7.41 8.35 -7.62
C GLY A 99 -8.90 8.30 -7.26
N ALA A 100 -9.23 8.06 -5.99
CA ALA A 100 -10.60 8.06 -5.50
C ALA A 100 -11.26 9.44 -5.64
N LEU A 101 -10.56 10.51 -5.22
CA LEU A 101 -11.03 11.88 -5.32
C LEU A 101 -11.19 12.32 -6.78
N ALA A 102 -10.25 11.97 -7.66
CA ALA A 102 -10.35 12.24 -9.09
C ALA A 102 -11.59 11.56 -9.72
N MET A 103 -11.93 10.33 -9.30
CA MET A 103 -13.15 9.68 -9.76
C MET A 103 -14.43 10.36 -9.24
N VAL A 104 -14.44 10.82 -7.98
CA VAL A 104 -15.57 11.59 -7.45
C VAL A 104 -15.73 12.91 -8.20
N ALA A 105 -14.63 13.61 -8.46
CA ALA A 105 -14.60 14.82 -9.25
C ALA A 105 -15.08 14.56 -10.69
N ALA A 106 -14.63 13.49 -11.35
CA ALA A 106 -15.08 13.11 -12.69
C ALA A 106 -16.60 12.87 -12.77
N ARG A 107 -17.22 12.39 -11.68
CA ARG A 107 -18.68 12.16 -11.62
C ARG A 107 -19.48 13.43 -11.45
N ARG A 108 -18.94 14.40 -10.70
CA ARG A 108 -19.64 15.65 -10.36
C ARG A 108 -19.28 16.83 -11.28
N GLY A 109 -18.16 16.74 -11.99
CA GLY A 109 -17.59 17.82 -12.77
C GLY A 109 -18.21 18.01 -14.17
N PRO A 110 -17.85 19.12 -14.83
CA PRO A 110 -18.27 19.45 -16.19
C PRO A 110 -17.90 18.36 -17.21
N PRO A 111 -18.70 18.11 -18.25
CA PRO A 111 -18.46 17.07 -19.26
C PRO A 111 -17.05 17.09 -19.85
N GLU A 112 -16.51 18.29 -20.11
CA GLU A 112 -15.17 18.53 -20.69
C GLU A 112 -14.04 17.95 -19.83
N SER A 113 -14.19 17.99 -18.50
CA SER A 113 -13.16 17.55 -17.54
C SER A 113 -13.21 16.06 -17.22
N ARG A 114 -14.35 15.38 -17.49
CA ARG A 114 -14.60 14.02 -17.00
C ARG A 114 -13.62 13.00 -17.53
N ALA A 115 -13.26 13.11 -18.81
CA ALA A 115 -12.33 12.19 -19.45
C ALA A 115 -10.92 12.31 -18.86
N HIS A 116 -10.44 13.54 -18.64
CA HIS A 116 -9.14 13.80 -18.02
C HIS A 116 -9.08 13.32 -16.57
N LEU A 117 -10.11 13.60 -15.78
CA LEU A 117 -10.19 13.16 -14.37
C LEU A 117 -10.33 11.64 -14.24
N ALA A 118 -11.09 10.99 -15.14
CA ALA A 118 -11.17 9.53 -15.17
C ALA A 118 -9.82 8.89 -15.54
N LYS A 119 -9.08 9.47 -16.49
CA LYS A 119 -7.73 9.03 -16.84
C LYS A 119 -6.76 9.24 -15.67
N ALA A 120 -6.81 10.40 -15.01
CA ALA A 120 -5.99 10.68 -13.83
C ALA A 120 -6.27 9.67 -12.70
N SER A 121 -7.55 9.36 -12.46
CA SER A 121 -7.96 8.32 -11.51
C SER A 121 -7.35 6.96 -11.83
N TRP A 122 -7.45 6.53 -13.09
CA TRP A 122 -6.86 5.27 -13.54
C TRP A 122 -5.34 5.23 -13.35
N VAL A 123 -4.61 6.27 -13.80
CA VAL A 123 -3.15 6.36 -13.66
C VAL A 123 -2.74 6.33 -12.18
N ALA A 124 -3.48 7.03 -11.31
CA ALA A 124 -3.22 7.04 -9.88
C ALA A 124 -3.39 5.64 -9.26
N PHE A 125 -4.43 4.88 -9.64
CA PHE A 125 -4.60 3.49 -9.17
C PHE A 125 -3.54 2.54 -9.71
N VAL A 126 -3.09 2.70 -10.96
CA VAL A 126 -1.98 1.91 -11.52
C VAL A 126 -0.69 2.17 -10.73
N ALA A 127 -0.35 3.44 -10.51
CA ALA A 127 0.84 3.80 -9.75
C ALA A 127 0.75 3.35 -8.27
N SER A 128 -0.43 3.50 -7.66
CA SER A 128 -0.72 3.02 -6.31
C SER A 128 -0.53 1.50 -6.19
N ALA A 129 -1.08 0.73 -7.13
CA ALA A 129 -0.91 -0.73 -7.16
C ALA A 129 0.56 -1.13 -7.32
N ALA A 130 1.31 -0.46 -8.20
CA ALA A 130 2.74 -0.72 -8.37
C ALA A 130 3.55 -0.45 -7.08
N PHE A 131 3.26 0.66 -6.39
CA PHE A 131 3.92 1.01 -5.14
C PHE A 131 3.56 0.02 -4.02
N ALA A 132 2.28 -0.36 -3.90
CA ALA A 132 1.82 -1.32 -2.91
C ALA A 132 2.44 -2.72 -3.15
N LEU A 133 2.48 -3.21 -4.39
CA LEU A 133 3.10 -4.48 -4.74
C LEU A 133 4.60 -4.47 -4.43
N THR A 134 5.30 -3.39 -4.82
CA THR A 134 6.73 -3.25 -4.53
C THR A 134 6.98 -3.23 -3.02
N SER A 135 6.18 -2.49 -2.27
CA SER A 135 6.26 -2.43 -0.80
C SER A 135 6.00 -3.79 -0.15
N ALA A 136 4.99 -4.54 -0.63
CA ALA A 136 4.67 -5.88 -0.14
C ALA A 136 5.81 -6.88 -0.42
N LEU A 137 6.36 -6.88 -1.64
CA LEU A 137 7.51 -7.71 -2.02
C LEU A 137 8.74 -7.42 -1.15
N LEU A 138 9.08 -6.14 -0.97
CA LEU A 138 10.18 -5.74 -0.09
C LEU A 138 9.91 -6.14 1.36
N GLY A 139 8.68 -6.01 1.83
CA GLY A 139 8.28 -6.45 3.17
C GLY A 139 8.46 -7.96 3.37
N THR A 140 8.04 -8.78 2.40
CA THR A 140 8.25 -10.23 2.42
C THR A 140 9.73 -10.60 2.38
N TRP A 141 10.54 -9.88 1.61
CA TRP A 141 11.99 -10.11 1.59
C TRP A 141 12.66 -9.72 2.90
N VAL A 142 12.33 -8.58 3.50
CA VAL A 142 12.86 -8.20 4.81
C VAL A 142 12.49 -9.25 5.86
N ALA A 143 11.22 -9.70 5.87
CA ALA A 143 10.75 -10.72 6.79
C ALA A 143 11.47 -12.06 6.61
N SER A 144 11.83 -12.45 5.38
CA SER A 144 12.60 -13.69 5.16
C SER A 144 14.01 -13.56 5.71
N VAL A 145 14.69 -12.44 5.48
CA VAL A 145 16.05 -12.19 6.01
C VAL A 145 16.05 -12.13 7.52
N GLU A 146 15.10 -11.43 8.15
CA GLU A 146 14.99 -11.38 9.62
C GLU A 146 14.72 -12.77 10.20
N GLY A 147 13.87 -13.58 9.55
CA GLY A 147 13.58 -14.95 9.95
C GLY A 147 14.79 -15.90 9.88
N PHE A 148 15.77 -15.64 9.00
CA PHE A 148 17.04 -16.37 8.96
C PHE A 148 18.07 -15.88 9.99
N CYS A 149 17.90 -14.66 10.51
CA CYS A 149 18.83 -14.03 11.46
C CYS A 149 18.43 -14.22 12.93
N ARG A 150 17.26 -14.81 13.20
CA ARG A 150 16.81 -15.26 14.53
C ARG A 150 17.07 -16.74 14.70
#